data_AF-A0A7Y1ZRN6-F1
#
_entry.id   AF-A0A7Y1ZRN6-F1
#
_cell.length_a   1.000
_cell.length_b   1.000
_cell.length_c   1.000
_cell.angle_alpha   90.00
_cell.angle_beta   90.00
_cell.angle_gamma   90.00
#
_symmetry.space_group_name_H-M   'P 1'
#
loop_
_entity.id
_entity.type
_entity.pdbx_description
1 polymer ?
#
loop_
_entity_poly.entity_id
_entity_poly.type
_entity_poly.pdbx_seq_one_letter_code
_entity_poly.pdbx_strand_id
1 'polypeptide(L)'
;MKTKYLSILLVVGTLIVGIVLGAVGNGALQNKRTKELTKIRRPGGFTEFVMRNAKPTDEAQRADIEEILRTYGERYRELGGTHQLEMRALGDSLIQDLGSVLSDDQLNAVEDAMTSRRRRFDDDDGDRRKRRSPRKDEAPGSDG
;
A
#
# COMPACT_ATOMS: atom_id res chain seq x y z
N MET A 1 -9.52 23.16 -46.09
CA MET A 1 -9.91 22.69 -44.74
C MET A 1 -9.14 21.44 -44.28
N LYS A 2 -8.71 20.52 -45.16
CA LYS A 2 -7.98 19.28 -44.82
C LYS A 2 -6.63 19.47 -44.08
N THR A 3 -5.90 20.55 -44.38
CA THR A 3 -4.60 20.85 -43.77
C THR A 3 -4.68 21.23 -42.29
N LYS A 4 -5.77 21.88 -41.85
CA LYS A 4 -5.97 22.26 -40.44
C LYS A 4 -6.16 21.02 -39.55
N TYR A 5 -6.85 20.01 -40.06
CA TYR A 5 -7.07 18.74 -39.36
C TYR A 5 -5.78 17.92 -39.23
N LEU A 6 -4.90 17.94 -40.23
CA LEU A 6 -3.59 17.27 -40.17
C LEU A 6 -2.68 17.87 -39.09
N SER A 7 -2.65 19.19 -38.96
CA SER A 7 -1.88 19.85 -37.90
C SER A 7 -2.43 19.55 -36.50
N ILE A 8 -3.75 19.57 -36.33
CA ILE A 8 -4.39 19.21 -35.05
C ILE A 8 -4.10 17.74 -34.70
N LEU A 9 -4.17 16.83 -35.69
CA LEU A 9 -3.90 15.41 -35.48
C LEU A 9 -2.45 15.16 -35.04
N LEU A 10 -1.49 15.89 -35.61
CA LEU A 10 -0.09 15.79 -35.21
C LEU A 10 0.15 16.31 -33.79
N VAL A 11 -0.47 17.43 -33.40
CA VAL A 11 -0.36 17.99 -32.04
C VAL A 11 -0.99 17.06 -31.01
N VAL A 12 -2.17 16.51 -31.30
CA VAL A 12 -2.83 15.55 -30.42
C VAL A 12 -2.02 14.25 -30.32
N GLY A 13 -1.45 13.78 -31.43
CA GLY A 13 -0.60 12.59 -31.46
C GLY A 13 0.65 12.73 -30.58
N THR A 14 1.37 13.84 -30.70
CA THR A 14 2.57 14.08 -29.87
C THR A 14 2.23 14.29 -28.40
N LEU A 15 1.09 14.92 -28.10
CA LEU A 15 0.59 15.07 -26.73
C LEU A 15 0.29 13.71 -26.08
N ILE A 16 -0.39 12.80 -26.78
CA ILE A 16 -0.67 11.45 -26.29
C ILE A 16 0.63 10.69 -26.03
N VAL A 17 1.61 10.78 -26.94
CA VAL A 17 2.93 10.15 -26.74
C VAL A 17 3.64 10.70 -25.51
N GLY A 18 3.60 12.03 -25.30
CA GLY A 18 4.14 12.67 -24.11
C GLY A 18 3.48 12.20 -22.81
N ILE A 19 2.16 12.07 -22.79
CA ILE A 19 1.39 11.56 -21.64
C ILE A 19 1.76 10.11 -21.35
N VAL A 20 1.83 9.25 -22.37
CA VAL A 20 2.19 7.84 -22.21
C VAL A 20 3.61 7.70 -21.66
N LEU A 21 4.58 8.44 -22.20
CA LEU A 21 5.96 8.43 -21.71
C LEU A 21 6.06 8.94 -20.26
N GLY A 22 5.34 10.02 -19.93
CA GLY A 22 5.28 10.55 -18.56
C GLY A 22 4.64 9.57 -17.58
N ALA A 23 3.55 8.91 -17.97
CA ALA A 23 2.84 7.94 -17.15
C ALA A 23 3.68 6.67 -16.90
N VAL A 24 4.37 6.16 -17.93
CA VAL A 24 5.25 4.97 -17.81
C VAL A 24 6.46 5.29 -16.94
N GLY A 25 7.09 6.46 -17.12
CA GLY A 25 8.22 6.89 -16.30
C GLY A 25 7.85 7.05 -14.82
N ASN A 26 6.72 7.71 -14.54
CA ASN A 26 6.23 7.90 -13.18
C ASN A 26 5.77 6.59 -12.53
N GLY A 27 5.12 5.72 -13.30
CA GLY A 27 4.68 4.40 -12.85
C GLY A 27 5.84 3.50 -12.43
N ALA A 28 6.94 3.49 -13.19
CA ALA A 28 8.12 2.68 -12.86
C ALA A 28 8.82 3.14 -11.56
N LEU A 29 8.89 4.46 -11.33
CA LEU A 29 9.51 5.03 -10.13
C LEU A 29 8.64 4.85 -8.88
N GLN A 30 7.33 5.02 -9.01
CA GLN A 30 6.38 4.75 -7.91
C GLN A 30 6.40 3.28 -7.49
N ASN A 31 6.50 2.34 -8.45
CA ASN A 31 6.45 0.91 -8.15
C ASN A 31 7.64 0.41 -7.30
N LYS A 32 8.80 1.06 -7.37
CA LYS A 32 9.96 0.72 -6.52
C LYS A 32 9.79 1.26 -5.10
N ARG A 33 9.35 2.51 -4.94
CA ARG A 33 9.16 3.12 -3.62
C ARG A 33 8.02 2.49 -2.83
N THR A 34 6.92 2.13 -3.50
CA THR A 34 5.81 1.46 -2.82
C THR A 34 6.21 0.08 -2.32
N LYS A 35 6.98 -0.72 -3.08
CA LYS A 35 7.43 -2.05 -2.63
C LYS A 35 8.28 -1.99 -1.35
N GLU A 36 9.15 -0.99 -1.21
CA GLU A 36 9.95 -0.77 0.00
C GLU A 36 9.07 -0.38 1.19
N LEU A 37 8.14 0.57 1.00
CA LEU A 37 7.20 1.02 2.03
C LEU A 37 6.25 -0.10 2.48
N THR A 38 5.78 -0.92 1.54
CA THR A 38 4.96 -2.10 1.83
C THR A 38 5.74 -3.10 2.67
N LYS A 39 7.05 -3.30 2.42
CA LYS A 39 7.88 -4.17 3.27
C LYS A 39 7.99 -3.65 4.71
N ILE A 40 8.17 -2.35 4.90
CA ILE A 40 8.26 -1.74 6.25
C ILE A 40 6.94 -1.86 7.00
N ARG A 41 5.82 -1.71 6.29
CA ARG A 41 4.47 -1.76 6.87
C ARG A 41 4.02 -3.19 7.25
N ARG A 42 4.79 -4.22 6.88
CA ARG A 42 4.52 -5.62 7.25
C ARG A 42 4.88 -5.91 8.72
N PRO A 43 4.23 -6.91 9.34
CA PRO A 43 4.61 -7.37 10.68
C PRO A 43 6.09 -7.79 10.69
N GLY A 44 6.89 -7.14 11.54
CA GLY A 44 8.34 -7.36 11.66
C GLY A 44 9.20 -6.65 10.60
N GLY A 45 8.62 -6.08 9.54
CA GLY A 45 9.37 -5.38 8.49
C GLY A 45 9.98 -4.05 8.97
N PHE A 46 9.28 -3.34 9.85
CA PHE A 46 9.83 -2.17 10.54
C PHE A 46 11.01 -2.56 11.44
N THR A 47 10.88 -3.66 12.20
CA THR A 47 11.96 -4.17 13.05
C THR A 47 13.18 -4.57 12.22
N GLU A 48 12.98 -5.31 11.14
CA GLU A 48 14.04 -5.71 10.21
C GLU A 48 14.72 -4.49 9.57
N PHE A 49 13.94 -3.49 9.17
CA PHE A 49 14.46 -2.24 8.62
C PHE A 49 15.34 -1.50 9.63
N VAL A 50 14.88 -1.34 10.86
CA VAL A 50 15.66 -0.63 11.90
C VAL A 50 16.90 -1.44 12.26
N MET A 51 16.78 -2.75 12.50
CA MET A 51 17.92 -3.61 12.83
C MET A 51 19.00 -3.59 11.74
N ARG A 52 18.61 -3.64 10.47
CA ARG A 52 19.52 -3.59 9.32
C ARG A 52 20.32 -2.28 9.24
N ASN A 53 19.69 -1.16 9.63
CA ASN A 53 20.33 0.16 9.56
C ASN A 53 21.08 0.51 10.85
N ALA A 54 20.54 0.14 12.01
CA ALA A 54 21.12 0.42 13.32
C ALA A 54 22.40 -0.40 13.58
N LYS A 55 22.49 -1.61 13.02
CA LYS A 55 23.66 -2.51 13.14
C LYS A 55 24.14 -2.65 14.60
N PRO A 56 23.39 -3.36 15.46
CA PRO A 56 23.74 -3.51 16.87
C PRO A 56 25.17 -4.05 17.05
N THR A 57 25.91 -3.53 18.01
CA THR A 57 27.30 -3.91 18.28
C THR A 57 27.42 -5.18 19.11
N ASP A 58 26.40 -5.47 19.91
CA ASP A 58 26.34 -6.64 20.80
C ASP A 58 24.88 -7.13 20.98
N GLU A 59 24.74 -8.32 21.55
CA GLU A 59 23.44 -8.99 21.69
C GLU A 59 22.55 -8.33 22.75
N ALA A 60 23.14 -7.68 23.76
CA ALA A 60 22.37 -6.95 24.78
C ALA A 60 21.71 -5.71 24.16
N GLN A 61 22.48 -4.93 23.38
CA GLN A 61 21.96 -3.79 22.63
C GLN A 61 20.90 -4.22 21.61
N ARG A 62 21.08 -5.39 20.97
CA ARG A 62 20.06 -5.95 20.06
C ARG A 62 18.76 -6.23 20.80
N ALA A 63 18.81 -6.87 21.97
CA ALA A 63 17.63 -7.17 22.78
C ALA A 63 16.90 -5.89 23.20
N ASP A 64 17.64 -4.87 23.64
CA ASP A 64 17.08 -3.56 24.03
C ASP A 64 16.37 -2.88 22.85
N ILE A 65 17.00 -2.86 21.68
CA ILE A 65 16.41 -2.30 20.46
C ILE A 65 15.14 -3.07 20.07
N GLU A 66 15.14 -4.40 20.17
CA GLU A 66 13.98 -5.23 19.84
C GLU A 66 12.79 -4.94 20.76
N GLU A 67 13.03 -4.78 22.07
CA GLU A 67 11.98 -4.45 23.03
C GLU A 67 11.35 -3.07 22.76
N ILE A 68 12.19 -2.07 22.47
CA ILE A 68 11.73 -0.73 22.08
C ILE A 68 10.88 -0.84 20.81
N LEU A 69 11.38 -1.52 19.79
CA LEU A 69 10.69 -1.65 18.50
C LEU A 69 9.36 -2.42 18.62
N ARG A 70 9.26 -3.40 19.51
CA ARG A 70 8.01 -4.11 19.79
C ARG A 70 6.95 -3.15 20.34
N THR A 71 7.32 -2.37 21.36
CA THR A 71 6.42 -1.42 22.04
C THR A 71 5.89 -0.36 21.07
N TYR A 72 6.79 0.29 20.33
CA TYR A 72 6.39 1.30 19.36
C TYR A 72 5.67 0.69 18.14
N GLY A 73 6.06 -0.52 17.72
CA GLY A 73 5.44 -1.23 16.60
C GLY A 73 3.98 -1.60 16.83
N GLU A 74 3.56 -1.83 18.08
CA GLU A 74 2.14 -2.00 18.44
C GLU A 74 1.38 -0.67 18.36
N ARG A 75 1.95 0.39 18.94
CA ARG A 75 1.35 1.73 18.91
C ARG A 75 1.18 2.28 17.49
N TYR A 76 2.16 2.03 16.61
CA TYR A 76 2.04 2.39 15.19
C TYR A 76 0.94 1.60 14.46
N ARG A 77 0.73 0.32 14.82
CA ARG A 77 -0.35 -0.50 14.25
C ARG A 77 -1.72 0.02 14.68
N GLU A 78 -1.89 0.36 15.95
CA GLU A 78 -3.12 0.93 16.47
C GLU A 78 -3.45 2.29 15.83
N LEU A 79 -2.46 3.19 15.77
CA LEU A 79 -2.60 4.50 15.13
C LEU A 79 -2.93 4.35 13.64
N GLY A 80 -2.22 3.45 12.94
CA GLY A 80 -2.47 3.16 11.53
C GLY A 80 -3.87 2.61 11.27
N GLY A 81 -4.37 1.73 12.14
CA GLY A 81 -5.72 1.17 12.05
C GLY A 81 -6.81 2.24 12.21
N THR A 82 -6.68 3.10 13.22
CA THR A 82 -7.61 4.21 13.46
C THR A 82 -7.63 5.18 12.29
N HIS A 83 -6.45 5.62 11.83
CA HIS A 83 -6.34 6.54 10.70
C HIS A 83 -6.87 5.93 9.39
N GLN A 84 -6.72 4.61 9.19
CA GLN A 84 -7.28 3.93 8.01
C GLN A 84 -8.81 3.89 8.04
N LEU A 85 -9.43 3.77 9.21
CA LEU A 85 -10.88 3.88 9.37
C LEU A 85 -11.38 5.30 9.10
N GLU A 86 -10.70 6.31 9.65
CA GLU A 86 -11.02 7.73 9.41
C GLU A 86 -10.93 8.09 7.93
N MET A 87 -9.85 7.67 7.26
CA MET A 87 -9.68 7.90 5.82
C MET A 87 -10.77 7.23 4.98
N ARG A 88 -11.28 6.08 5.41
CA ARG A 88 -12.41 5.40 4.74
C ARG A 88 -13.69 6.21 4.89
N ALA A 89 -14.02 6.61 6.11
CA ALA A 89 -15.21 7.42 6.38
C ALA A 89 -15.19 8.76 5.62
N LEU A 90 -14.03 9.39 5.53
CA LEU A 90 -13.84 10.61 4.75
C LEU A 90 -14.03 10.37 3.24
N GLY A 91 -13.51 9.25 2.73
CA GLY A 91 -13.71 8.84 1.34
C GLY A 91 -15.18 8.59 1.01
N ASP A 92 -15.89 7.89 1.89
CA ASP A 92 -17.33 7.62 1.72
C ASP A 92 -18.14 8.94 1.71
N SER A 93 -17.78 9.89 2.58
CA SER A 93 -18.39 11.23 2.61
C SER A 93 -18.11 12.02 1.32
N LEU A 94 -16.89 11.95 0.79
CA LEU A 94 -16.53 12.59 -0.48
C LEU A 94 -17.34 12.04 -1.65
N ILE A 95 -17.56 10.73 -1.72
CA ILE A 95 -18.39 10.11 -2.76
C ILE A 95 -19.83 10.61 -2.66
N GLN A 96 -20.37 10.68 -1.45
CA GLN A 96 -21.72 11.19 -1.21
C GLN A 96 -21.87 12.64 -1.69
N ASP A 97 -20.91 13.51 -1.36
CA ASP A 97 -20.94 14.92 -1.79
C ASP A 97 -20.82 15.06 -3.31
N LEU A 98 -19.94 14.26 -3.94
CA LEU A 98 -19.74 14.25 -5.39
C LEU A 98 -20.96 13.75 -6.17
N GLY A 99 -21.81 12.90 -5.57
CA GLY A 99 -23.04 12.42 -6.21
C GLY A 99 -24.03 13.53 -6.59
N SER A 100 -23.90 14.72 -5.99
CA SER A 100 -24.70 15.89 -6.36
C SER A 100 -24.19 16.64 -7.60
N VAL A 101 -22.97 16.36 -8.06
CA VAL A 101 -22.27 17.08 -9.13
C VAL A 101 -21.92 16.19 -10.32
N LEU A 102 -21.64 14.91 -10.05
CA LEU A 102 -21.24 13.94 -11.07
C LEU A 102 -22.43 13.17 -11.63
N SER A 103 -22.33 12.72 -12.87
CA SER A 103 -23.26 11.73 -13.41
C SER A 103 -22.99 10.35 -12.79
N ASP A 104 -23.99 9.47 -12.83
CA ASP A 104 -23.88 8.11 -12.27
C ASP A 104 -22.66 7.35 -12.82
N ASP A 105 -22.40 7.44 -14.14
CA ASP A 105 -21.24 6.79 -14.77
C ASP A 105 -19.89 7.33 -14.25
N GLN A 106 -19.81 8.63 -13.97
CA GLN A 106 -18.60 9.26 -13.43
C GLN A 106 -18.41 8.89 -11.96
N LEU A 107 -19.50 8.86 -11.20
CA LEU A 107 -19.50 8.48 -9.79
C LEU A 107 -19.04 7.02 -9.63
N ASN A 108 -19.60 6.10 -10.43
CA ASN A 108 -19.22 4.68 -10.46
C ASN A 108 -17.73 4.51 -10.81
N ALA A 109 -17.21 5.26 -11.79
CA ALA A 109 -15.80 5.21 -12.16
C ALA A 109 -14.87 5.68 -11.02
N VAL A 110 -15.28 6.70 -10.25
CA VAL A 110 -14.54 7.18 -9.08
C VAL A 110 -14.59 6.17 -7.94
N GLU A 111 -15.76 5.58 -7.66
CA GLU A 111 -15.94 4.55 -6.64
C GLU A 111 -15.11 3.29 -6.95
N ASP A 112 -15.11 2.84 -8.20
CA ASP A 112 -14.29 1.70 -8.66
C ASP A 112 -12.79 1.98 -8.51
N ALA A 113 -12.35 3.19 -8.84
CA ALA A 113 -10.96 3.60 -8.69
C ALA A 113 -10.53 3.62 -7.21
N MET A 114 -11.39 4.12 -6.32
CA MET A 114 -11.14 4.13 -4.88
C MET A 114 -11.14 2.72 -4.28
N THR A 115 -12.10 1.89 -4.68
CA THR A 115 -12.25 0.50 -4.21
C THR A 115 -11.09 -0.37 -4.67
N SER A 116 -10.64 -0.24 -5.91
CA SER A 116 -9.48 -0.94 -6.46
C SER A 116 -8.20 -0.60 -5.70
N ARG A 117 -8.08 0.65 -5.25
CA ARG A 117 -6.96 1.09 -4.41
C ARG A 117 -7.06 0.51 -3.00
N ARG A 118 -8.27 0.45 -2.43
CA ARG A 118 -8.57 -0.13 -1.10
C ARG A 118 -8.23 -1.61 -1.01
N ARG A 119 -8.66 -2.42 -1.99
CA ARG A 119 -8.36 -3.88 -2.03
C ARG A 119 -6.86 -4.19 -1.99
N ARG A 120 -6.06 -3.43 -2.76
CA ARG A 120 -4.58 -3.58 -2.74
C ARG A 120 -3.93 -3.32 -1.38
N PHE A 121 -4.56 -2.51 -0.52
CA PHE A 121 -4.05 -2.26 0.82
C PHE A 121 -4.50 -3.32 1.83
N ASP A 122 -5.70 -3.88 1.67
CA ASP A 122 -6.25 -4.89 2.57
C ASP A 122 -5.71 -6.30 2.31
N ASP A 123 -5.39 -6.64 1.05
CA ASP A 123 -4.90 -7.98 0.67
C ASP A 123 -3.49 -8.32 1.24
N ASP A 124 -2.62 -7.33 1.50
CA ASP A 124 -1.27 -7.58 2.06
C ASP A 124 -1.34 -7.99 3.56
N ASP A 125 -2.43 -7.65 4.26
CA ASP A 125 -2.67 -8.02 5.67
C ASP A 125 -3.33 -9.41 5.80
N GLY A 126 -4.21 -9.77 4.86
CA GLY A 126 -5.01 -11.00 4.90
C GLY A 126 -4.23 -12.29 4.61
N ASP A 127 -3.24 -12.25 3.71
CA ASP A 127 -2.59 -13.45 3.17
C ASP A 127 -1.70 -14.21 4.18
N ARG A 128 -1.44 -13.62 5.37
CA ARG A 128 -0.60 -14.24 6.41
C ARG A 128 -1.35 -14.87 7.57
N ARG A 129 -2.63 -14.52 7.81
CA ARG A 129 -3.44 -15.29 8.79
C ARG A 129 -3.59 -16.75 8.36
N LYS A 130 -3.61 -17.04 7.06
CA LYS A 130 -3.67 -18.42 6.53
C LYS A 130 -2.35 -19.20 6.66
N ARG A 131 -1.18 -18.54 6.70
CA ARG A 131 0.13 -19.22 6.79
C ARG A 131 0.56 -19.55 8.22
N ARG A 132 -0.10 -18.98 9.24
CA ARG A 132 0.27 -19.12 10.65
C ARG A 132 -0.64 -20.09 11.43
N SER A 133 -1.47 -20.87 10.74
CA SER A 133 -2.14 -22.02 11.36
C SER A 133 -1.07 -22.97 11.87
N PRO A 134 -0.96 -23.21 13.18
CA PRO A 134 0.04 -24.11 13.73
C PRO A 134 -0.24 -25.51 13.19
N ARG A 135 0.77 -26.15 12.60
CA ARG A 135 0.74 -27.58 12.28
C ARG A 135 0.54 -28.31 13.61
N LYS A 136 -0.63 -28.92 13.79
CA LYS A 136 -1.10 -29.51 15.06
C LYS A 136 -0.48 -30.90 15.33
N ASP A 137 0.68 -31.21 14.74
CA ASP A 137 1.12 -32.60 14.55
C ASP A 137 2.47 -32.98 15.18
N GLU A 138 3.09 -32.14 16.01
CA GLU A 138 4.31 -32.54 16.73
C GLU A 138 4.11 -32.43 18.25
N ALA A 139 3.31 -33.36 18.78
CA ALA A 139 3.44 -33.77 20.17
C ALA A 139 4.74 -34.59 20.31
N PRO A 140 5.61 -34.30 21.29
CA PRO A 140 6.80 -35.11 21.53
C PRO A 140 6.35 -36.48 22.04
N GLY A 141 6.84 -37.53 21.38
CA GLY A 141 6.66 -38.91 21.81
C GLY A 141 7.09 -39.07 23.26
N SER A 142 6.13 -39.40 24.12
CA SER A 142 6.38 -40.09 25.37
C SER A 142 6.66 -41.55 25.02
N ASP A 143 7.93 -41.96 25.04
CA ASP A 143 8.29 -43.37 25.21
C ASP A 143 8.95 -43.51 26.58
N GLY A 144 8.54 -44.58 27.26
CA GLY A 144 8.83 -44.91 28.66
C GLY A 144 10.13 -45.67 28.88
#